data_AF-A0A435Y1P8-F1
#
_entry.id   AF-A0A435Y1P8-F1
#
_cell.length_a   1.000
_cell.length_b   1.000
_cell.length_c   1.000
_cell.angle_alpha   90.00
_cell.angle_beta   90.00
_cell.angle_gamma   90.00
#
_symmetry.space_group_name_H-M   'P 1'
#
loop_
_entity.id
_entity.type
_entity.pdbx_description
1 polymer ?
#
loop_
_entity_poly.entity_id
_entity_poly.type
_entity_poly.pdbx_seq_one_letter_code
_entity_poly.pdbx_strand_id
1 'polypeptide(L)'
;DGLFGWVTAAADGQPETSGTQARLEAAGLSVTALRVVWTSGLLRYGPHAVRSDLDPEAKRRLTVFLTNLKSMTPDIYDLLESKHSGGFATVAPKDYEMAASIVRFVSDSAPQQ
;
A
#
# COMPACT_ATOMS: atom_id res chain seq x y z
N ASP A 1 -15.86 23.08 0.40
CA ASP A 1 -15.43 22.10 -0.60
C ASP A 1 -14.67 20.95 0.03
N GLY A 2 -14.76 19.77 -0.56
CA GLY A 2 -14.08 18.56 -0.11
C GLY A 2 -13.58 17.77 -1.31
N LEU A 3 -12.48 17.04 -1.12
CA LEU A 3 -11.89 16.19 -2.15
C LEU A 3 -11.47 14.86 -1.54
N PHE A 4 -11.40 13.83 -2.38
CA PHE A 4 -10.76 12.56 -2.03
C PHE A 4 -9.28 12.62 -2.35
N GLY A 5 -8.47 12.07 -1.45
CA GLY A 5 -7.03 12.00 -1.59
C GLY A 5 -6.47 10.78 -0.89
N TRP A 6 -5.15 10.69 -0.87
CA TRP A 6 -4.40 9.65 -0.19
C TRP A 6 -3.24 10.24 0.59
N VAL A 7 -2.85 9.55 1.65
CA VAL A 7 -1.67 9.78 2.48
C VAL A 7 -1.02 8.43 2.77
N THR A 8 0.29 8.40 2.93
CA THR A 8 1.01 7.24 3.45
C THR A 8 0.71 7.05 4.93
N ALA A 9 0.81 5.81 5.38
CA ALA A 9 0.81 5.48 6.79
C ALA A 9 2.25 5.16 7.22
N ALA A 10 2.62 5.62 8.42
CA ALA A 10 3.81 5.20 9.12
C ALA A 10 3.74 3.72 9.50
N ALA A 11 4.84 3.17 10.01
CA ALA A 11 4.93 1.76 10.40
C ALA A 11 3.94 1.35 11.50
N ASP A 12 3.50 2.30 12.34
CA ASP A 12 2.48 2.12 13.38
C ASP A 12 1.04 2.29 12.85
N GLY A 13 0.88 2.52 11.55
CA GLY A 13 -0.41 2.73 10.88
C GLY A 13 -0.95 4.15 10.96
N GLN A 14 -0.23 5.10 11.57
CA GLN A 14 -0.68 6.48 11.66
C GLN A 14 -0.47 7.23 10.32
N PRO A 15 -1.40 8.10 9.91
CA PRO A 15 -1.23 8.91 8.71
C PRO A 15 -0.02 9.87 8.80
N GLU A 16 0.73 10.01 7.70
CA GLU A 16 1.81 10.97 7.57
C GLU A 16 1.46 12.10 6.60
N THR A 17 2.00 13.30 6.82
CA THR A 17 1.88 14.43 5.87
C THR A 17 2.57 14.07 4.55
N SER A 18 1.78 13.61 3.58
CA SER A 18 2.27 12.99 2.35
C SER A 18 1.20 13.05 1.26
N GLY A 19 1.46 12.42 0.11
CA GLY A 19 0.48 12.20 -0.94
C GLY A 19 -0.27 13.47 -1.35
N THR A 20 -1.59 13.47 -1.20
CA THR A 20 -2.45 14.60 -1.58
C THR A 20 -2.22 15.83 -0.71
N GLN A 21 -1.99 15.64 0.60
CA GLN A 21 -1.75 16.75 1.53
C GLN A 21 -0.46 17.50 1.18
N ALA A 22 0.63 16.77 0.92
CA ALA A 22 1.90 17.36 0.49
C ALA A 22 1.80 18.07 -0.87
N ARG A 23 0.98 17.55 -1.79
CA ARG A 23 0.72 18.21 -3.09
C ARG A 23 -0.05 19.52 -2.95
N LEU A 24 -1.02 19.58 -2.06
CA LEU A 24 -1.79 20.80 -1.79
C LEU A 24 -0.91 21.86 -1.12
N GLU A 25 -0.05 21.45 -0.18
CA GLU A 25 0.94 22.33 0.44
C GLU A 25 1.90 22.93 -0.59
N ALA A 26 2.45 22.09 -1.48
CA ALA A 26 3.30 22.55 -2.58
C ALA A 26 2.58 23.48 -3.57
N ALA A 27 1.25 23.38 -3.67
CA ALA A 27 0.41 24.27 -4.47
C ALA A 27 0.05 25.58 -3.75
N GLY A 28 0.57 25.82 -2.54
CA GLY A 28 0.39 27.05 -1.77
C GLY A 28 -0.80 27.02 -0.80
N LEU A 29 -1.44 25.87 -0.59
CA LEU A 29 -2.48 25.73 0.42
C LEU A 29 -1.87 25.39 1.78
N SER A 30 -2.18 26.16 2.81
CA SER A 30 -1.71 25.85 4.16
C SER A 30 -2.29 24.53 4.64
N VAL A 31 -1.44 23.62 5.10
CA VAL A 31 -1.87 22.34 5.69
C VAL A 31 -2.77 22.55 6.91
N THR A 32 -2.55 23.63 7.66
CA THR A 32 -3.40 23.99 8.82
C THR A 32 -4.81 24.42 8.44
N ALA A 33 -5.04 24.77 7.16
CA ALA A 33 -6.36 25.07 6.62
C ALA A 33 -7.08 23.81 6.11
N LEU A 34 -6.38 22.68 6.01
CA LEU A 34 -6.94 21.40 5.58
C LEU A 34 -7.38 20.60 6.81
N ARG A 35 -8.55 19.96 6.71
CA ARG A 35 -9.05 19.04 7.73
C ARG A 35 -9.41 17.71 7.10
N VAL A 36 -8.83 16.63 7.62
CA VAL A 36 -9.27 15.27 7.30
C VAL A 36 -10.53 14.98 8.11
N VAL A 37 -11.67 14.86 7.43
CA VAL A 37 -12.98 14.61 8.06
C VAL A 37 -13.35 13.12 8.12
N TRP A 38 -12.68 12.29 7.31
CA TRP A 38 -12.87 10.85 7.24
C TRP A 38 -11.60 10.20 6.64
N THR A 39 -11.30 8.98 7.08
CA THR A 39 -10.27 8.12 6.48
C THR A 39 -10.80 6.70 6.34
N SER A 40 -10.33 5.97 5.33
CA SER A 40 -10.52 4.52 5.29
C SER A 40 -9.64 3.84 6.34
N GLY A 41 -9.82 2.53 6.53
CA GLY A 41 -8.76 1.74 7.15
C GLY A 41 -7.52 1.63 6.25
N LEU A 42 -6.48 0.98 6.77
CA LEU A 42 -5.19 0.85 6.09
C LEU A 42 -5.35 0.15 4.73
N LEU A 43 -4.82 0.78 3.68
CA LEU A 43 -4.68 0.21 2.34
C LEU A 43 -3.20 -0.14 2.12
N ARG A 44 -2.90 -1.45 2.11
CA ARG A 44 -1.53 -1.93 1.85
C ARG A 44 -1.16 -1.75 0.38
N TYR A 45 0.14 -1.55 0.14
CA TYR A 45 0.70 -1.64 -1.21
C TYR A 45 0.45 -3.00 -1.84
N GLY A 46 0.40 -3.03 -3.18
CA GLY A 46 0.08 -4.22 -3.94
C GLY A 46 1.02 -5.40 -3.62
N PRO A 47 0.48 -6.63 -3.45
CA PRO A 47 1.30 -7.79 -3.16
C PRO A 47 2.06 -8.24 -4.40
N HIS A 48 3.15 -8.97 -4.18
CA HIS A 48 3.75 -9.79 -5.23
C HIS A 48 2.92 -11.06 -5.40
N ALA A 49 2.08 -11.09 -6.43
CA ALA A 49 1.23 -12.23 -6.74
C ALA A 49 1.94 -13.22 -7.67
N VAL A 50 1.81 -14.51 -7.36
CA VAL A 50 2.29 -15.60 -8.20
C VAL A 50 1.13 -16.51 -8.59
N ARG A 51 1.31 -17.32 -9.64
CA ARG A 51 0.30 -18.29 -10.06
C ARG A 51 0.00 -19.30 -8.95
N SER A 52 -1.27 -19.70 -8.86
CA SER A 52 -1.73 -20.69 -7.89
C SER A 52 -1.08 -22.06 -8.09
N ASP A 53 -0.71 -22.42 -9.31
CA ASP A 53 -0.09 -23.69 -9.69
C ASP A 53 1.45 -23.66 -9.77
N LEU A 54 2.09 -22.54 -9.40
CA LEU A 54 3.54 -22.49 -9.30
C LEU A 54 4.04 -23.51 -8.27
N ASP A 55 5.12 -24.21 -8.61
CA ASP A 55 5.79 -25.20 -7.77
C ASP A 55 5.95 -24.70 -6.31
N PRO A 56 5.54 -25.49 -5.29
CA PRO A 56 5.57 -25.04 -3.90
C PRO A 56 6.96 -24.64 -3.42
N GLU A 57 7.99 -25.33 -3.89
CA GLU A 57 9.36 -25.07 -3.50
C GLU A 57 9.89 -23.80 -4.21
N ALA A 58 9.49 -23.55 -5.46
CA ALA A 58 9.72 -22.26 -6.11
C ALA A 58 9.05 -21.08 -5.37
N LYS A 59 7.78 -21.23 -4.94
CA LYS A 59 7.09 -20.23 -4.10
C LYS A 59 7.86 -19.98 -2.81
N ARG A 60 8.28 -21.04 -2.12
CA ARG A 60 9.05 -20.96 -0.88
C ARG A 60 10.35 -20.18 -1.09
N ARG A 61 11.13 -20.53 -2.11
CA ARG A 61 12.41 -19.86 -2.43
C ARG A 61 12.21 -18.38 -2.75
N LEU A 62 11.18 -18.03 -3.53
CA LEU A 62 10.86 -16.64 -3.83
C LEU A 62 10.52 -15.85 -2.56
N THR A 63 9.67 -16.41 -1.68
CA THR A 63 9.32 -15.76 -0.42
C THR A 63 10.56 -15.50 0.42
N VAL A 64 11.40 -16.52 0.64
CA VAL A 64 12.64 -16.40 1.43
C VAL A 64 13.58 -15.38 0.82
N PHE A 65 13.74 -15.38 -0.51
CA PHE A 65 14.59 -14.43 -1.20
C PHE A 65 14.11 -12.98 -0.96
N LEU A 66 12.83 -12.69 -1.23
CA LEU A 66 12.29 -11.33 -1.11
C LEU A 66 12.34 -10.83 0.34
N THR A 67 11.93 -11.63 1.33
CA THR A 67 11.88 -11.17 2.74
C THR A 67 13.26 -10.92 3.34
N ASN A 68 14.30 -11.59 2.83
CA ASN A 68 15.68 -11.40 3.30
C ASN A 68 16.47 -10.41 2.43
N LEU A 69 15.94 -9.98 1.29
CA LEU A 69 16.69 -9.19 0.31
C LEU A 69 17.28 -7.92 0.91
N LYS A 70 16.47 -7.17 1.68
CA LYS A 70 16.92 -5.92 2.30
C LYS A 70 18.03 -6.12 3.33
N SER A 71 17.98 -7.20 4.10
CA SER A 71 18.97 -7.48 5.15
C SER A 71 20.25 -8.11 4.59
N MET A 72 20.13 -8.95 3.56
CA MET A 72 21.27 -9.66 2.98
C MET A 72 21.98 -8.87 1.89
N THR A 73 21.27 -8.04 1.12
CA THR A 73 21.83 -7.33 -0.04
C THR A 73 21.12 -6.00 -0.25
N PRO A 74 21.32 -5.01 0.63
CA PRO A 74 20.61 -3.72 0.60
C PRO A 74 20.80 -2.97 -0.74
N ASP A 75 21.97 -3.03 -1.35
CA ASP A 75 22.22 -2.38 -2.64
C ASP A 75 21.33 -2.95 -3.76
N ILE A 76 21.08 -4.27 -3.75
CA ILE A 76 20.16 -4.90 -4.71
C ILE A 76 18.71 -4.59 -4.36
N TYR A 77 18.38 -4.53 -3.06
CA TYR A 77 17.06 -4.09 -2.63
C TYR A 77 16.73 -2.71 -3.18
N ASP A 78 17.63 -1.74 -3.05
CA ASP A 78 17.42 -0.36 -3.50
C ASP A 78 17.29 -0.25 -5.03
N LEU A 79 17.94 -1.15 -5.79
CA LEU A 79 17.76 -1.27 -7.24
C LEU A 79 16.38 -1.81 -7.63
N LEU A 80 15.81 -2.71 -6.82
CA LEU A 80 14.52 -3.32 -7.09
C LEU A 80 13.34 -2.49 -6.56
N GLU A 81 13.51 -1.83 -5.42
CA GLU A 81 12.47 -1.09 -4.74
C GLU A 81 12.99 0.29 -4.30
N SER A 82 12.94 1.23 -5.23
CA SER A 82 13.43 2.60 -5.03
C SER A 82 12.43 3.52 -4.33
N LYS A 83 11.17 3.09 -4.15
CA LYS A 83 10.09 3.93 -3.63
C LYS A 83 9.74 3.61 -2.18
N HIS A 84 9.86 2.35 -1.78
CA HIS A 84 9.47 1.89 -0.46
C HIS A 84 10.70 1.39 0.31
N SER A 85 11.06 2.04 1.41
CA SER A 85 12.24 1.66 2.20
C SER A 85 11.97 0.53 3.21
N GLY A 86 10.80 -0.11 3.19
CA GLY A 86 10.34 -1.01 4.27
C GLY A 86 10.83 -2.46 4.20
N GLY A 87 11.30 -2.94 3.05
CA GLY A 87 11.51 -4.37 2.80
C GLY A 87 10.24 -5.08 2.33
N PHE A 88 10.37 -6.37 2.05
CA PHE A 88 9.24 -7.25 1.74
C PHE A 88 8.81 -8.03 2.97
N ALA A 89 7.50 -8.24 3.12
CA ALA A 89 6.92 -9.02 4.20
C ALA A 89 5.99 -10.10 3.65
N THR A 90 5.86 -11.21 4.37
CA THR A 90 4.84 -12.22 4.09
C THR A 90 3.47 -11.66 4.43
N VAL A 91 2.50 -11.85 3.53
CA VAL A 91 1.13 -11.37 3.67
C VAL A 91 0.12 -12.49 3.45
N ALA A 92 -1.02 -12.38 4.10
CA ALA A 92 -2.17 -13.26 3.92
C ALA A 92 -3.32 -12.51 3.21
N PRO A 93 -4.32 -13.20 2.65
CA PRO A 93 -5.49 -12.54 2.07
C PRO A 93 -6.18 -11.54 3.01
N LYS A 94 -6.19 -11.85 4.31
CA LYS A 94 -6.73 -10.99 5.38
C LYS A 94 -6.10 -9.60 5.41
N ASP A 95 -4.82 -9.49 5.07
CA ASP A 95 -4.09 -8.22 5.04
C ASP A 95 -4.62 -7.23 3.99
N TYR A 96 -5.40 -7.72 3.03
CA TYR A 96 -5.97 -6.96 1.93
C TYR A 96 -7.50 -6.84 2.01
N GLU A 97 -8.11 -7.18 3.16
CA GLU A 97 -9.57 -7.14 3.36
C GLU A 97 -10.17 -5.75 3.11
N MET A 98 -9.47 -4.66 3.46
CA MET A 98 -9.93 -3.30 3.21
C MET A 98 -10.09 -3.03 1.72
N ALA A 99 -9.08 -3.39 0.92
CA ALA A 99 -9.13 -3.23 -0.54
C ALA A 99 -10.26 -4.09 -1.14
N ALA A 100 -10.39 -5.34 -0.70
CA ALA A 100 -11.47 -6.22 -1.14
C ALA A 100 -12.86 -5.69 -0.78
N SER A 101 -13.01 -5.09 0.40
CA SER A 101 -14.28 -4.51 0.88
C SER A 101 -14.69 -3.30 0.05
N ILE A 102 -13.75 -2.43 -0.31
CA ILE A 102 -14.01 -1.27 -1.19
C ILE A 102 -14.45 -1.76 -2.57
N VAL A 103 -13.74 -2.73 -3.15
CA VAL A 103 -14.11 -3.28 -4.47
C VAL A 103 -15.50 -3.91 -4.44
N ARG A 104 -15.83 -4.70 -3.41
CA ARG A 104 -17.17 -5.27 -3.24
C ARG A 104 -18.23 -4.17 -3.14
N PHE A 105 -18.00 -3.16 -2.28
CA PHE A 105 -18.94 -2.05 -2.12
C PHE A 105 -19.22 -1.33 -3.43
N VAL A 106 -18.18 -1.02 -4.22
CA VAL A 106 -18.33 -0.37 -5.52
C VAL A 106 -19.03 -1.27 -6.54
N SER A 107 -18.74 -2.57 -6.52
CA SER A 107 -19.34 -3.55 -7.44
C SER A 107 -20.83 -3.76 -7.16
N ASP A 108 -21.20 -3.86 -5.88
CA ASP A 108 -22.60 -4.04 -5.45
C ASP A 108 -23.43 -2.75 -5.64
N SER A 109 -22.76 -1.59 -5.67
CA SER A 109 -23.38 -0.29 -5.93
C SER A 109 -23.52 0.06 -7.41
N ALA A 110 -22.93 -0.74 -8.31
CA ALA A 110 -23.06 -0.54 -9.75
C ALA A 110 -24.47 -0.99 -10.20
N PRO A 111 -25.23 -0.17 -10.96
CA PRO A 111 -26.52 -0.60 -11.49
C PRO A 111 -26.31 -1.82 -12.40
N GLN A 112 -27.08 -2.89 -12.18
CA GLN A 112 -27.17 -4.01 -13.11
C GLN A 112 -27.59 -3.46 -14.48
N GLN A 113 -26.67 -3.47 -15.43
CA GLN A 113 -26.97 -3.23 -16.84
C GLN A 113 -27.52 -4.50 -17.49
#